data_AF-A0A941X0T7-F1
#
_entry.id   AF-A0A941X0T7-F1
#
_cell.length_a   1.000
_cell.length_b   1.000
_cell.length_c   1.000
_cell.angle_alpha   90.00
_cell.angle_beta   90.00
_cell.angle_gamma   90.00
#
_symmetry.space_group_name_H-M   'P 1'
#
loop_
_entity.id
_entity.type
_entity.pdbx_description
1 polymer ?
#
loop_
_entity_poly.entity_id
_entity_poly.type
_entity_poly.pdbx_seq_one_letter_code
_entity_poly.pdbx_strand_id
1 'polypeptide(L)'
;MKNNKSASLFEKEQVLTSLKQSFVKLDPRIMVKNPIMFTVEVCTAIMFLVMIYSIFDNAQGSFVYNAWVFVILFITLLFANFAEAIAEARGKAQADSLRKTREETPAKLLVNGQIKTTSSSQLKKGDVFICEAGDTIPADGEIINGLASIDESAITGESAPVIREAGGDKSSVTGGTKVLSDRIEVLVTQQPGESFLDKMIALVEGASRQKTPNEIALTILLAGFTLVFLIVCVTLKPFADYTGTVITIASFLSLFVCLIPTTIGGLLSAIGIAGMDRALRANVITKSGKAVETAGDIDTLLLDKTGTITIGNRKATHFYPANGLENHAFAEICMMSSLSDETPEGKSIVELARESGLRVHNLNTTGSKLIKFSAETKCSGVDLADGTRIRKGAAEAIRKIAQNAGYEIPQDLENRITEISKNGGTPLVVSVNEKPAGVIELQDVIKPGIQERFERLRKMGVKTVMVTGDNPLTAKYIAE
;
A
#
# COMPACT_ATOMS: atom_id res chain seq x y z
N MET A 1 -0.40 1.64 26.32
CA MET A 1 0.80 2.43 25.98
C MET A 1 1.98 1.47 25.79
N LYS A 2 2.21 0.98 24.55
CA LYS A 2 3.42 0.21 24.23
C LYS A 2 4.54 1.22 23.97
N ASN A 3 5.68 1.04 24.63
CA ASN A 3 6.87 1.88 24.48
C ASN A 3 7.27 2.01 23.01
N ASN A 4 6.96 3.15 22.39
CA ASN A 4 7.61 3.62 21.18
C ASN A 4 9.05 3.96 21.53
N LYS A 5 9.92 2.94 21.61
CA LYS A 5 11.34 3.17 21.39
C LYS A 5 11.43 3.66 19.94
N SER A 6 11.61 4.96 19.77
CA SER A 6 12.03 5.53 18.49
C SER A 6 13.18 4.68 17.97
N ALA A 7 12.96 3.94 16.89
CA ALA A 7 14.02 3.20 16.23
C ALA A 7 15.16 4.20 15.98
N SER A 8 16.30 3.97 16.65
CA SER A 8 17.48 4.81 16.47
C SER A 8 17.74 4.91 14.98
N LEU A 9 17.98 6.13 14.47
CA LEU A 9 18.38 6.32 13.07
C LEU A 9 19.60 5.46 12.71
N PHE A 10 20.39 5.03 13.70
CA PHE A 10 21.55 4.18 13.49
C PHE A 10 21.58 3.10 14.58
N GLU A 11 21.09 1.90 14.29
CA GLU A 11 21.34 0.75 15.15
C GLU A 11 22.83 0.37 15.04
N LYS A 12 23.50 0.18 16.18
CA LYS A 12 24.95 -0.08 16.22
C LYS A 12 25.36 -1.29 15.37
N GLU A 13 24.52 -2.32 15.36
CA GLU A 13 24.75 -3.54 14.60
C GLU A 13 24.67 -3.30 13.08
N GLN A 14 23.70 -2.49 12.62
CA GLN A 14 23.56 -2.06 11.22
C GLN A 14 24.77 -1.24 10.78
N VAL A 15 25.22 -0.28 11.59
CA VAL A 15 26.41 0.54 11.28
C VAL A 15 27.67 -0.32 11.13
N LEU A 16 27.86 -1.30 12.03
CA LEU A 16 29.02 -2.19 11.99
C LEU A 16 28.99 -3.11 10.75
N THR A 17 27.82 -3.62 10.38
CA THR A 17 27.67 -4.42 9.15
C THR A 17 27.87 -3.59 7.90
N SER A 18 27.33 -2.36 7.84
CA SER A 18 27.55 -1.43 6.72
C SER A 18 29.01 -1.02 6.58
N LEU A 19 29.74 -0.85 7.69
CA LEU A 19 31.20 -0.62 7.68
C LEU A 19 31.95 -1.81 7.07
N LYS A 20 31.61 -3.05 7.43
CA LYS A 20 32.25 -4.22 6.79
C LYS A 20 31.92 -4.29 5.29
N GLN A 21 30.67 -4.05 4.94
CA GLN A 21 30.21 -4.00 3.55
C GLN A 21 30.92 -2.92 2.73
N SER A 22 31.27 -1.77 3.31
CA SER A 22 31.97 -0.70 2.57
C SER A 22 33.34 -1.12 2.07
N PHE A 23 34.03 -2.01 2.80
CA PHE A 23 35.29 -2.61 2.35
C PHE A 23 35.08 -3.70 1.30
N VAL A 24 34.01 -4.50 1.39
CA VAL A 24 33.69 -5.50 0.37
C VAL A 24 33.36 -4.84 -0.98
N LYS A 25 32.72 -3.67 -0.94
CA LYS A 25 32.38 -2.88 -2.14
C LYS A 25 33.59 -2.20 -2.81
N LEU A 26 34.80 -2.28 -2.22
CA LEU A 26 36.06 -1.91 -2.88
C LEU A 26 36.54 -2.98 -3.89
N ASP A 27 35.73 -3.99 -4.23
CA ASP A 27 36.05 -4.87 -5.35
C ASP A 27 35.85 -4.11 -6.68
N PRO A 28 36.89 -3.99 -7.53
CA PRO A 28 36.81 -3.32 -8.82
C PRO A 28 35.66 -3.84 -9.70
N ARG A 29 35.32 -5.14 -9.58
CA ARG A 29 34.22 -5.77 -10.33
C ARG A 29 32.86 -5.17 -9.99
N ILE A 30 32.70 -4.67 -8.77
CA ILE A 30 31.49 -4.01 -8.30
C ILE A 30 31.56 -2.51 -8.66
N MET A 31 32.71 -1.88 -8.39
CA MET A 31 32.93 -0.45 -8.62
C MET A 31 32.77 -0.01 -10.08
N VAL A 32 33.12 -0.85 -11.06
CA VAL A 32 32.98 -0.53 -12.50
C VAL A 32 31.53 -0.15 -12.89
N LYS A 33 30.52 -0.56 -12.13
CA LYS A 33 29.11 -0.16 -12.35
C LYS A 33 28.82 1.30 -12.00
N ASN A 34 29.74 1.96 -11.29
CA ASN A 34 29.74 3.38 -10.96
C ASN A 34 31.04 4.04 -11.50
N PRO A 35 31.02 4.57 -12.73
CA PRO A 35 32.25 5.02 -13.40
C PRO A 35 32.97 6.16 -12.67
N ILE A 36 32.22 7.01 -11.96
CA ILE A 36 32.77 8.16 -11.22
C ILE A 36 33.60 7.65 -10.05
N MET A 37 33.02 6.80 -9.22
CA MET A 37 33.69 6.29 -8.03
C MET A 37 34.79 5.27 -8.39
N PHE A 38 34.63 4.51 -9.47
CA PHE A 38 35.70 3.68 -10.03
C PHE A 38 36.93 4.51 -10.45
N THR A 39 36.71 5.70 -11.00
CA THR A 39 37.81 6.62 -11.33
C THR A 39 38.56 7.06 -10.07
N VAL A 40 37.85 7.34 -8.97
CA VAL A 40 38.45 7.65 -7.67
C VAL A 40 39.20 6.43 -7.10
N GLU A 41 38.69 5.23 -7.29
CA GLU A 41 39.35 3.97 -6.89
C GLU A 41 40.69 3.80 -7.62
N VAL A 42 40.72 4.00 -8.93
CA VAL A 42 41.95 4.00 -9.73
C VAL A 42 42.93 5.08 -9.25
N CYS A 43 42.46 6.31 -9.01
CA CYS A 43 43.31 7.39 -8.47
C CYS A 43 43.90 7.02 -7.09
N THR A 44 43.10 6.38 -6.23
CA THR A 44 43.52 5.95 -4.90
C THR A 44 44.55 4.82 -4.98
N ALA A 45 44.37 3.87 -5.91
CA ALA A 45 45.34 2.80 -6.15
C ALA A 45 46.67 3.35 -6.69
N ILE A 46 46.63 4.33 -7.61
CA ILE A 46 47.85 5.01 -8.08
C ILE A 46 48.52 5.76 -6.91
N MET A 47 47.75 6.47 -6.09
CA MET A 47 48.29 7.16 -4.92
C MET A 47 48.91 6.22 -3.90
N PHE A 48 48.39 5.01 -3.73
CA PHE A 48 49.00 3.98 -2.90
C PHE A 48 50.40 3.60 -3.42
N LEU A 49 50.55 3.40 -4.74
CA LEU A 49 51.84 3.10 -5.36
C LEU A 49 52.81 4.29 -5.25
N VAL A 50 52.33 5.52 -5.45
CA VAL A 50 53.15 6.74 -5.31
C VAL A 50 53.60 6.93 -3.86
N MET A 51 52.72 6.67 -2.88
CA MET A 51 53.07 6.71 -1.46
C MET A 51 54.20 5.71 -1.13
N ILE A 52 54.13 4.48 -1.66
CA ILE A 52 55.20 3.48 -1.46
C ILE A 52 56.49 3.92 -2.16
N TYR A 53 56.40 4.44 -3.38
CA TYR A 53 57.56 4.95 -4.13
C TYR A 53 58.26 6.09 -3.38
N SER A 54 57.50 6.99 -2.76
CA SER A 54 58.03 8.11 -1.97
C SER A 54 58.82 7.72 -0.71
N ILE A 55 58.84 6.44 -0.34
CA ILE A 55 59.75 5.92 0.70
C ILE A 55 61.18 5.86 0.18
N PHE A 56 61.36 5.57 -1.11
CA PHE A 56 62.67 5.38 -1.74
C PHE A 56 63.14 6.62 -2.52
N ASP A 57 62.23 7.41 -3.08
CA ASP A 57 62.55 8.60 -3.87
C ASP A 57 61.55 9.75 -3.65
N ASN A 58 62.08 10.93 -3.31
CA ASN A 58 61.28 12.13 -3.04
C ASN A 58 60.93 12.95 -4.30
N ALA A 59 61.25 12.47 -5.51
CA ALA A 59 60.94 13.15 -6.76
C ALA A 59 59.45 13.49 -6.95
N GLN A 60 58.55 12.72 -6.32
CA GLN A 60 57.09 12.92 -6.40
C GLN A 60 56.50 13.52 -5.11
N GLY A 61 57.31 14.22 -4.32
CA GLY A 61 56.91 14.83 -3.06
C GLY A 61 57.21 13.97 -1.84
N SER A 62 56.96 14.53 -0.65
CA SER A 62 57.21 13.87 0.63
C SER A 62 56.25 12.71 0.87
N PHE A 63 56.77 11.62 1.44
CA PHE A 63 55.98 10.48 1.92
C PHE A 63 54.79 10.92 2.78
N VAL A 64 54.98 11.84 3.73
CA VAL A 64 53.92 12.28 4.65
C VAL A 64 52.78 12.94 3.89
N TYR A 65 53.09 13.77 2.89
CA TYR A 65 52.08 14.43 2.06
C TYR A 65 51.31 13.39 1.22
N ASN A 66 52.01 12.49 0.54
CA ASN A 66 51.40 11.47 -0.30
C ASN A 66 50.56 10.48 0.51
N ALA A 67 50.98 10.16 1.74
CA ALA A 67 50.21 9.35 2.68
C ALA A 67 48.90 10.04 3.08
N TRP A 68 48.92 11.34 3.39
CA TRP A 68 47.70 12.09 3.70
C TRP A 68 46.72 12.15 2.52
N VAL A 69 47.24 12.41 1.31
CA VAL A 69 46.41 12.40 0.10
C VAL A 69 45.78 11.02 -0.11
N PHE A 70 46.57 9.94 -0.01
CA PHE A 70 46.06 8.57 -0.10
C PHE A 70 44.97 8.30 0.93
N VAL A 71 45.18 8.65 2.20
CA VAL A 71 44.22 8.44 3.28
C VAL A 71 42.91 9.20 3.03
N ILE A 72 42.97 10.44 2.57
CA ILE A 72 41.76 11.24 2.27
C ILE A 72 40.98 10.62 1.11
N LEU A 73 41.66 10.23 0.02
CA LEU A 73 41.01 9.57 -1.12
C LEU A 73 40.40 8.22 -0.71
N PHE A 74 41.11 7.44 0.09
CA PHE A 74 40.63 6.17 0.62
C PHE A 74 39.40 6.34 1.52
N ILE A 75 39.42 7.33 2.43
CA ILE A 75 38.25 7.68 3.25
C ILE A 75 37.07 8.13 2.38
N THR A 76 37.34 8.87 1.30
CA THR A 76 36.29 9.32 0.37
C THR A 76 35.58 8.13 -0.30
N LEU A 77 36.33 7.12 -0.73
CA LEU A 77 35.77 5.86 -1.24
C LEU A 77 34.94 5.12 -0.19
N LEU A 78 35.52 4.95 1.00
CA LEU A 78 34.83 4.26 2.10
C LEU A 78 33.53 4.97 2.48
N PHE A 79 33.51 6.30 2.49
CA PHE A 79 32.33 7.09 2.81
C PHE A 79 31.20 6.85 1.78
N ALA A 80 31.52 6.86 0.48
CA ALA A 80 30.54 6.58 -0.56
C ALA A 80 30.00 5.15 -0.46
N ASN A 81 30.88 4.15 -0.33
CA ASN A 81 30.49 2.75 -0.19
C ASN A 81 29.67 2.51 1.08
N PHE A 82 30.01 3.20 2.18
CA PHE A 82 29.28 3.14 3.44
C PHE A 82 27.89 3.73 3.31
N ALA A 83 27.74 4.87 2.63
CA ALA A 83 26.44 5.50 2.37
C ALA A 83 25.49 4.60 1.55
N GLU A 84 26.04 3.83 0.60
CA GLU A 84 25.26 2.83 -0.12
C GLU A 84 24.91 1.62 0.76
N ALA A 85 25.90 1.08 1.49
CA ALA A 85 25.71 -0.08 2.36
C ALA A 85 24.72 0.16 3.51
N ILE A 86 24.66 1.38 4.04
CA ILE A 86 23.68 1.73 5.08
C ILE A 86 22.27 1.85 4.52
N ALA A 87 22.12 2.37 3.30
CA ALA A 87 20.82 2.43 2.64
C ALA A 87 20.29 1.00 2.36
N GLU A 88 21.15 0.10 1.87
CA GLU A 88 20.80 -1.31 1.66
C GLU A 88 20.49 -2.07 2.95
N ALA A 89 21.29 -1.87 4.00
CA ALA A 89 21.09 -2.55 5.29
C ALA A 89 19.73 -2.21 5.91
N ARG A 90 19.28 -0.95 5.79
CA ARG A 90 17.95 -0.54 6.25
C ARG A 90 16.82 -1.24 5.49
N GLY A 91 16.92 -1.29 4.15
CA GLY A 91 15.96 -2.04 3.33
C GLY A 91 15.90 -3.50 3.77
N LYS A 92 17.05 -4.17 3.84
CA LYS A 92 17.12 -5.59 4.25
C LYS A 92 16.54 -5.86 5.63
N ALA A 93 16.80 -5.02 6.63
CA ALA A 93 16.25 -5.21 7.97
C ALA A 93 14.71 -5.24 7.98
N GLN A 94 14.07 -4.43 7.13
CA GLN A 94 12.62 -4.44 7.00
C GLN A 94 12.12 -5.69 6.26
N ALA A 95 12.82 -6.14 5.20
CA ALA A 95 12.53 -7.42 4.54
C ALA A 95 12.66 -8.62 5.49
N ASP A 96 13.72 -8.65 6.31
CA ASP A 96 13.98 -9.72 7.27
C ASP A 96 12.86 -9.82 8.32
N SER A 97 12.30 -8.69 8.76
CA SER A 97 11.15 -8.68 9.67
C SER A 97 9.89 -9.30 9.06
N LEU A 98 9.63 -9.00 7.78
CA LEU A 98 8.53 -9.60 7.02
C LEU A 98 8.77 -11.09 6.77
N ARG A 99 10.02 -11.47 6.50
CA ARG A 99 10.44 -12.85 6.27
C ARG A 99 10.31 -13.72 7.52
N LYS A 100 10.71 -13.22 8.69
CA LYS A 100 10.49 -13.90 9.97
C LYS A 100 9.01 -14.13 10.25
N THR A 101 8.18 -13.11 10.00
CA THR A 101 6.72 -13.22 10.11
C THR A 101 6.19 -14.34 9.20
N ARG A 102 6.72 -14.47 7.98
CA ARG A 102 6.40 -15.59 7.08
C ARG A 102 6.88 -16.92 7.67
N GLU A 103 8.19 -17.12 7.84
CA GLU A 103 8.81 -18.42 8.12
C GLU A 103 8.37 -19.07 9.44
N GLU A 104 8.02 -18.27 10.45
CA GLU A 104 7.67 -18.75 11.80
C GLU A 104 6.17 -18.97 12.02
N THR A 105 5.29 -18.60 11.07
CA THR A 105 3.83 -18.73 11.27
C THR A 105 3.38 -20.20 11.20
N PRO A 106 2.79 -20.76 12.27
CA PRO A 106 2.27 -22.12 12.26
C PRO A 106 0.99 -22.21 11.42
N ALA A 107 0.93 -23.21 10.54
CA ALA A 107 -0.20 -23.50 9.67
C ALA A 107 -0.87 -24.82 10.06
N LYS A 108 -2.18 -24.81 10.30
CA LYS A 108 -2.99 -26.02 10.54
C LYS A 108 -3.44 -26.62 9.20
N LEU A 109 -2.57 -27.40 8.56
CA LEU A 109 -2.82 -28.02 7.26
C LEU A 109 -3.82 -29.19 7.40
N LEU A 110 -4.82 -29.25 6.52
CA LEU A 110 -5.78 -30.33 6.45
C LEU A 110 -5.31 -31.38 5.42
N VAL A 111 -4.93 -32.57 5.89
CA VAL A 111 -4.53 -33.69 5.04
C VAL A 111 -5.45 -34.88 5.33
N ASN A 112 -6.22 -35.33 4.34
CA ASN A 112 -7.13 -36.48 4.47
C ASN A 112 -8.07 -36.38 5.69
N GLY A 113 -8.55 -35.17 6.01
CA GLY A 113 -9.44 -34.93 7.15
C GLY A 113 -8.75 -34.83 8.51
N GLN A 114 -7.42 -34.97 8.59
CA GLN A 114 -6.64 -34.76 9.81
C GLN A 114 -5.90 -33.42 9.75
N ILE A 115 -5.86 -32.74 10.90
CA ILE A 115 -5.15 -31.47 11.06
C ILE A 115 -3.70 -31.76 11.44
N LYS A 116 -2.76 -31.28 10.62
CA LYS A 116 -1.32 -31.36 10.87
C LYS A 116 -0.75 -29.95 10.94
N THR A 117 -0.07 -29.63 12.04
CA THR A 117 0.65 -28.36 12.16
C THR A 117 1.94 -28.41 11.35
N THR A 118 2.11 -27.47 10.43
CA THR A 118 3.30 -27.29 9.59
C THR A 118 3.74 -25.83 9.58
N SER A 119 4.92 -25.52 9.04
CA SER A 119 5.32 -24.13 8.78
C SER A 119 4.61 -23.63 7.52
N SER A 120 4.18 -22.37 7.54
CA SER A 120 3.71 -21.63 6.36
C SER A 120 4.60 -21.81 5.12
N SER A 121 5.92 -21.91 5.30
CA SER A 121 6.91 -22.07 4.22
C SER A 121 6.80 -23.40 3.46
N GLN A 122 6.14 -24.40 4.06
CA GLN A 122 5.93 -25.71 3.47
C GLN A 122 4.60 -25.85 2.75
N LEU A 123 3.71 -24.85 2.86
CA LEU A 123 2.42 -24.83 2.15
C LEU A 123 2.65 -24.70 0.64
N LYS A 124 1.89 -25.48 -0.13
CA LYS A 124 1.93 -25.47 -1.58
C LYS A 124 0.57 -25.10 -2.14
N LYS A 125 0.56 -24.60 -3.39
CA LYS A 125 -0.67 -24.34 -4.13
C LYS A 125 -1.54 -25.61 -4.17
N GLY A 126 -2.80 -25.46 -3.78
CA GLY A 126 -3.76 -26.57 -3.69
C GLY A 126 -3.90 -27.18 -2.29
N ASP A 127 -3.03 -26.82 -1.34
CA ASP A 127 -3.19 -27.19 0.06
C ASP A 127 -4.38 -26.46 0.70
N VAL A 128 -5.05 -27.10 1.65
CA VAL A 128 -6.13 -26.50 2.44
C VAL A 128 -5.68 -26.37 3.89
N PHE A 129 -5.75 -25.16 4.45
CA PHE A 129 -5.45 -24.92 5.87
C PHE A 129 -6.65 -24.35 6.60
N ILE A 130 -6.67 -24.55 7.91
CA ILE A 130 -7.70 -24.04 8.82
C ILE A 130 -7.13 -22.88 9.63
N CYS A 131 -7.89 -21.78 9.73
CA CYS A 131 -7.60 -20.70 10.66
C CYS A 131 -8.79 -20.47 11.59
N GLU A 132 -8.49 -20.24 12.87
CA GLU A 132 -9.47 -19.93 13.92
C GLU A 132 -9.21 -18.52 14.48
N ALA A 133 -10.19 -17.97 15.18
CA ALA A 133 -10.05 -16.68 15.85
C ALA A 133 -8.77 -16.61 16.71
N GLY A 134 -7.92 -15.63 16.41
CA GLY A 134 -6.61 -15.43 17.03
C GLY A 134 -5.42 -15.90 16.19
N ASP A 135 -5.64 -16.76 15.19
CA ASP A 135 -4.58 -17.25 14.30
C ASP A 135 -4.16 -16.18 13.28
N THR A 136 -2.88 -16.20 12.92
CA THR A 136 -2.35 -15.46 11.76
C THR A 136 -2.49 -16.32 10.51
N ILE A 137 -2.96 -15.75 9.41
CA ILE A 137 -3.14 -16.45 8.14
C ILE A 137 -1.74 -16.80 7.58
N PRO A 138 -1.42 -18.09 7.38
CA PRO A 138 -0.07 -18.52 7.02
C PRO A 138 0.30 -18.29 5.54
N ALA A 139 -0.67 -18.27 4.63
CA ALA A 139 -0.45 -18.11 3.19
C ALA A 139 -1.66 -17.45 2.50
N ASP A 140 -1.42 -16.86 1.33
CA ASP A 140 -2.48 -16.31 0.49
C ASP A 140 -3.39 -17.42 -0.06
N GLY A 141 -4.69 -17.15 -0.09
CA GLY A 141 -5.65 -18.13 -0.53
C GLY A 141 -7.07 -17.60 -0.71
N GLU A 142 -7.97 -18.51 -1.03
CA GLU A 142 -9.41 -18.26 -1.10
C GLU A 142 -10.14 -19.11 -0.06
N ILE A 143 -11.06 -18.49 0.67
CA ILE A 143 -11.93 -19.18 1.61
C ILE A 143 -12.86 -20.10 0.82
N ILE A 144 -12.77 -21.40 1.08
CA ILE A 144 -13.64 -22.42 0.50
C ILE A 144 -14.79 -22.78 1.44
N ASN A 145 -14.64 -22.53 2.74
CA ASN A 145 -15.66 -22.80 3.74
C ASN A 145 -15.55 -21.84 4.94
N GLY A 146 -16.69 -21.39 5.45
CA GLY A 146 -16.78 -20.47 6.59
C GLY A 146 -16.83 -18.98 6.22
N LEU A 147 -16.96 -18.16 7.26
CA LEU A 147 -16.97 -16.70 7.23
C LEU A 147 -16.23 -16.21 8.46
N ALA A 148 -15.38 -15.20 8.31
CA ALA A 148 -14.65 -14.61 9.42
C ALA A 148 -14.40 -13.11 9.22
N SER A 149 -14.22 -12.42 10.36
CA SER A 149 -13.68 -11.07 10.38
C SER A 149 -12.15 -11.12 10.44
N ILE A 150 -11.49 -10.38 9.55
CA ILE A 150 -10.03 -10.38 9.38
C ILE A 150 -9.47 -8.98 9.60
N ASP A 151 -8.43 -8.91 10.41
CA ASP A 151 -7.61 -7.72 10.60
C ASP A 151 -6.51 -7.68 9.53
N GLU A 152 -6.71 -6.83 8.53
CA GLU A 152 -5.76 -6.59 7.45
C GLU A 152 -4.81 -5.41 7.75
N SER A 153 -4.83 -4.86 8.98
CA SER A 153 -4.06 -3.66 9.35
C SER A 153 -2.55 -3.80 9.15
N ALA A 154 -2.02 -5.03 9.26
CA ALA A 154 -0.61 -5.33 9.01
C ALA A 154 -0.17 -5.05 7.56
N ILE A 155 -1.12 -5.06 6.61
CA ILE A 155 -0.87 -4.91 5.17
C ILE A 155 -1.47 -3.61 4.64
N THR A 156 -2.74 -3.34 4.94
CA THR A 156 -3.46 -2.16 4.42
C THR A 156 -3.22 -0.93 5.27
N GLY A 157 -2.80 -1.10 6.53
CA GLY A 157 -2.68 -0.01 7.51
C GLY A 157 -4.03 0.51 8.02
N GLU A 158 -5.16 0.00 7.52
CA GLU A 158 -6.49 0.36 7.98
C GLU A 158 -6.87 -0.49 9.20
N SER A 159 -7.33 0.15 10.28
CA SER A 159 -7.63 -0.54 11.55
C SER A 159 -9.02 -1.19 11.60
N ALA A 160 -9.86 -0.96 10.59
CA ALA A 160 -11.20 -1.53 10.55
C ALA A 160 -11.13 -2.97 10.02
N PRO A 161 -11.71 -3.95 10.73
CA PRO A 161 -11.67 -5.33 10.28
C PRO A 161 -12.63 -5.57 9.11
N VAL A 162 -12.22 -6.44 8.19
CA VAL A 162 -12.95 -6.75 6.95
C VAL A 162 -13.57 -8.14 7.06
N ILE A 163 -14.83 -8.29 6.63
CA ILE A 163 -15.51 -9.59 6.62
C ILE A 163 -15.20 -10.29 5.29
N ARG A 164 -14.76 -11.55 5.38
CA ARG A 164 -14.45 -12.43 4.24
C ARG A 164 -15.25 -13.72 4.35
N GLU A 165 -15.76 -14.22 3.22
CA GLU A 165 -16.66 -15.38 3.18
C GLU A 165 -16.39 -16.29 1.97
N ALA A 166 -16.77 -17.56 2.10
CA ALA A 166 -16.68 -18.52 1.01
C ALA A 166 -17.65 -18.20 -0.14
N GLY A 167 -17.19 -18.38 -1.39
CA GLY A 167 -18.06 -18.37 -2.58
C GLY A 167 -18.53 -17.00 -3.09
N GLY A 168 -18.04 -15.90 -2.52
CA GLY A 168 -18.30 -14.54 -2.99
C GLY A 168 -17.04 -13.82 -3.52
N ASP A 169 -17.21 -12.59 -4.02
CA ASP A 169 -16.10 -11.73 -4.50
C ASP A 169 -15.08 -11.37 -3.40
N LYS A 170 -15.46 -11.56 -2.13
CA LYS A 170 -14.63 -11.29 -0.94
C LYS A 170 -14.08 -12.55 -0.28
N SER A 171 -13.86 -13.62 -1.05
CA SER A 171 -13.28 -14.87 -0.55
C SER A 171 -11.75 -14.84 -0.40
N SER A 172 -11.07 -13.88 -1.03
CA SER A 172 -9.61 -13.76 -0.98
C SER A 172 -9.10 -13.32 0.40
N VAL A 173 -8.06 -14.00 0.88
CA VAL A 173 -7.34 -13.68 2.12
C VAL A 173 -5.84 -13.60 1.87
N THR A 174 -5.16 -12.78 2.65
CA THR A 174 -3.72 -12.51 2.49
C THR A 174 -2.94 -13.03 3.69
N GLY A 175 -1.83 -13.73 3.43
CA GLY A 175 -0.91 -14.21 4.45
C GLY A 175 -0.32 -13.07 5.28
N GLY A 176 -0.18 -13.29 6.58
CA GLY A 176 0.29 -12.29 7.56
C GLY A 176 -0.82 -11.43 8.18
N THR A 177 -2.06 -11.52 7.69
CA THR A 177 -3.24 -10.91 8.34
C THR A 177 -3.77 -11.80 9.47
N LYS A 178 -4.62 -11.26 10.35
CA LYS A 178 -5.08 -11.97 11.55
C LYS A 178 -6.58 -12.24 11.52
N VAL A 179 -6.98 -13.47 11.82
CA VAL A 179 -8.40 -13.83 11.99
C VAL A 179 -8.87 -13.36 13.36
N LEU A 180 -9.95 -12.58 13.39
CA LEU A 180 -10.53 -12.03 14.63
C LEU A 180 -11.73 -12.84 15.13
N SER A 181 -12.52 -13.43 14.24
CA SER A 181 -13.73 -14.18 14.60
C SER A 181 -13.85 -15.47 13.79
N ASP A 182 -14.56 -16.44 14.37
CA ASP A 182 -15.01 -17.66 13.71
C ASP A 182 -13.86 -18.56 13.19
N ARG A 183 -14.22 -19.53 12.34
CA ARG A 183 -13.30 -20.50 11.74
C ARG A 183 -13.50 -20.52 10.22
N ILE A 184 -12.39 -20.52 9.49
CA ILE A 184 -12.36 -20.57 8.02
C ILE A 184 -11.45 -21.70 7.52
N GLU A 185 -11.81 -22.26 6.37
CA GLU A 185 -10.99 -23.19 5.60
C GLU A 185 -10.58 -22.50 4.31
N VAL A 186 -9.28 -22.45 4.06
CA VAL A 186 -8.68 -21.64 3.00
C VAL A 186 -7.85 -22.52 2.09
N LEU A 187 -8.10 -22.40 0.78
CA LEU A 187 -7.32 -23.04 -0.27
C LEU A 187 -6.16 -22.13 -0.69
N VAL A 188 -4.94 -22.65 -0.64
CA VAL A 188 -3.73 -21.90 -1.06
C VAL A 188 -3.75 -21.71 -2.58
N THR A 189 -3.72 -20.44 -3.02
CA THR A 189 -3.82 -20.09 -4.46
C THR A 189 -2.47 -19.79 -5.12
N GLN A 190 -1.49 -19.32 -4.34
CA GLN A 190 -0.15 -18.91 -4.80
C GLN A 190 0.88 -20.04 -4.63
N GLN A 191 1.91 -20.06 -5.48
CA GLN A 191 3.08 -20.92 -5.26
C GLN A 191 4.04 -20.29 -4.24
N PRO A 192 4.91 -21.09 -3.57
CA PRO A 192 5.99 -20.56 -2.75
C PRO A 192 6.86 -19.58 -3.56
N GLY A 193 7.08 -18.36 -3.05
CA GLY A 193 7.81 -17.30 -3.74
C GLY A 193 6.92 -16.33 -4.53
N GLU A 194 5.64 -16.61 -4.69
CA GLU A 194 4.69 -15.72 -5.37
C GLU A 194 3.70 -15.02 -4.41
N SER A 195 3.71 -15.39 -3.12
CA SER A 195 2.81 -14.79 -2.13
C SER A 195 2.98 -13.26 -2.05
N PHE A 196 1.98 -12.59 -1.52
CA PHE A 196 1.99 -11.15 -1.32
C PHE A 196 3.17 -10.72 -0.44
N LEU A 197 3.44 -11.44 0.65
CA LEU A 197 4.63 -11.22 1.48
C LEU A 197 5.93 -11.47 0.70
N ASP A 198 5.99 -12.50 -0.15
CA ASP A 198 7.17 -12.76 -1.00
C ASP A 198 7.42 -11.65 -2.01
N LYS A 199 6.35 -11.11 -2.61
CA LYS A 199 6.43 -9.94 -3.49
C LYS A 199 6.93 -8.73 -2.70
N MET A 200 6.46 -8.50 -1.48
CA MET A 200 6.99 -7.41 -0.64
C MET A 200 8.47 -7.63 -0.30
N ILE A 201 8.87 -8.84 0.09
CA ILE A 201 10.26 -9.19 0.39
C ILE A 201 11.14 -8.96 -0.84
N ALA A 202 10.74 -9.44 -2.01
CA ALA A 202 11.48 -9.28 -3.26
C ALA A 202 11.64 -7.80 -3.66
N LEU A 203 10.61 -6.98 -3.44
CA LEU A 203 10.68 -5.53 -3.68
C LEU A 203 11.65 -4.82 -2.74
N VAL A 204 11.69 -5.24 -1.47
CA VAL A 204 12.55 -4.63 -0.45
C VAL A 204 14.01 -5.12 -0.54
N GLU A 205 14.22 -6.41 -0.82
CA GLU A 205 15.56 -6.99 -1.03
C GLU A 205 16.23 -6.48 -2.32
N GLY A 206 15.49 -5.77 -3.17
CA GLY A 206 16.03 -5.09 -4.34
C GLY A 206 16.59 -6.04 -5.41
N ALA A 207 16.26 -7.33 -5.35
CA ALA A 207 16.80 -8.38 -6.21
C ALA A 207 16.51 -8.15 -7.71
N SER A 208 15.61 -7.21 -8.03
CA SER A 208 15.26 -6.79 -9.39
C SER A 208 15.33 -5.27 -9.61
N ARG A 209 16.08 -4.52 -8.78
CA ARG A 209 16.21 -3.06 -8.98
C ARG A 209 16.95 -2.76 -10.28
N GLN A 210 16.22 -2.22 -11.24
CA GLN A 210 16.80 -1.52 -12.37
C GLN A 210 17.08 -0.06 -11.98
N LYS A 211 18.19 0.50 -12.48
CA LYS A 211 18.46 1.94 -12.36
C LYS A 211 17.30 2.71 -12.99
N THR A 212 16.89 3.78 -12.35
CA THR A 212 15.79 4.59 -12.82
C THR A 212 16.23 5.48 -14.00
N PRO A 213 15.30 6.00 -14.82
CA PRO A 213 15.66 6.90 -15.92
C PRO A 213 16.46 8.12 -15.46
N ASN A 214 16.08 8.76 -14.34
CA ASN A 214 16.82 9.92 -13.82
C ASN A 214 18.19 9.51 -13.28
N GLU A 215 18.31 8.36 -12.63
CA GLU A 215 19.60 7.81 -12.18
C GLU A 215 20.54 7.53 -13.36
N ILE A 216 20.01 6.98 -14.45
CA ILE A 216 20.77 6.73 -15.69
C ILE A 216 21.20 8.05 -16.32
N ALA A 217 20.28 9.00 -16.49
CA ALA A 217 20.55 10.31 -17.09
C ALA A 217 21.63 11.07 -16.30
N LEU A 218 21.52 11.09 -14.96
CA LEU A 218 22.51 11.72 -14.11
C LEU A 218 23.86 11.00 -14.19
N THR A 219 23.87 9.66 -14.20
CA THR A 219 25.12 8.89 -14.37
C THR A 219 25.84 9.26 -15.68
N ILE A 220 25.11 9.38 -16.78
CA ILE A 220 25.66 9.78 -18.09
C ILE A 220 26.22 11.21 -18.03
N LEU A 221 25.46 12.15 -17.45
CA LEU A 221 25.88 13.54 -17.29
C LEU A 221 27.17 13.64 -16.46
N LEU A 222 27.22 12.97 -15.32
CA LEU A 222 28.37 12.97 -14.41
C LEU A 222 29.59 12.30 -15.05
N ALA A 223 29.40 11.21 -15.81
CA ALA A 223 30.47 10.59 -16.58
C ALA A 223 31.01 11.55 -17.66
N GLY A 224 30.12 12.29 -18.32
CA GLY A 224 30.51 13.36 -19.26
C GLY A 224 31.38 14.43 -18.61
N PHE A 225 30.97 14.96 -17.45
CA PHE A 225 31.81 15.92 -16.71
C PHE A 225 33.14 15.33 -16.25
N THR A 226 33.15 14.08 -15.80
CA THR A 226 34.39 13.38 -15.42
C THR A 226 35.38 13.35 -16.58
N LEU A 227 34.90 13.04 -17.80
CA LEU A 227 35.73 13.04 -19.01
C LEU A 227 36.24 14.45 -19.36
N VAL A 228 35.37 15.47 -19.27
CA VAL A 228 35.78 16.87 -19.50
C VAL A 228 36.87 17.29 -18.53
N PHE A 229 36.71 17.02 -17.22
CA PHE A 229 37.73 17.35 -16.22
C PHE A 229 39.01 16.52 -16.38
N LEU A 230 38.92 15.29 -16.87
CA LEU A 230 40.10 14.49 -17.19
C LEU A 230 40.92 15.17 -18.28
N ILE A 231 40.27 15.62 -19.36
CA ILE A 231 40.94 16.34 -20.46
C ILE A 231 41.57 17.64 -19.92
N VAL A 232 40.86 18.40 -19.10
CA VAL A 232 41.40 19.62 -18.46
C VAL A 232 42.63 19.31 -17.60
N CYS A 233 42.62 18.25 -16.81
CA CYS A 233 43.78 17.87 -16.00
C CYS A 233 44.95 17.43 -16.88
N VAL A 234 44.71 16.66 -17.94
CA VAL A 234 45.76 16.22 -18.87
C VAL A 234 46.41 17.40 -19.59
N THR A 235 45.64 18.43 -19.97
CA THR A 235 46.18 19.63 -20.65
C THR A 235 46.99 20.55 -19.73
N LEU A 236 46.89 20.43 -18.40
CA LEU A 236 47.76 21.18 -17.48
C LEU A 236 49.22 20.73 -17.54
N LYS A 237 49.50 19.46 -17.89
CA LYS A 237 50.87 18.93 -17.98
C LYS A 237 51.74 19.69 -19.00
N PRO A 238 51.34 19.87 -20.27
CA PRO A 238 52.14 20.64 -21.22
C PRO A 238 52.31 22.12 -20.83
N PHE A 239 51.32 22.74 -20.17
CA PHE A 239 51.47 24.11 -19.65
C PHE A 239 52.48 24.20 -18.50
N ALA A 240 52.46 23.22 -17.61
CA ALA A 240 53.43 23.11 -16.52
C ALA A 240 54.85 22.92 -17.08
N ASP A 241 55.01 22.04 -18.07
CA ASP A 241 56.29 21.79 -18.73
C ASP A 241 56.79 23.04 -19.47
N TYR A 242 55.91 23.78 -20.14
CA TYR A 242 56.26 25.04 -20.82
C TYR A 242 56.74 26.12 -19.84
N THR A 243 56.13 26.22 -18.66
CA THR A 243 56.49 27.22 -17.63
C THR A 243 57.62 26.77 -16.71
N GLY A 244 58.12 25.53 -16.85
CA GLY A 244 59.10 24.93 -15.93
C GLY A 244 58.53 24.59 -14.55
N THR A 245 57.20 24.57 -14.40
CA THR A 245 56.52 24.23 -13.15
C THR A 245 56.40 22.71 -13.01
N VAL A 246 56.82 22.15 -11.87
CA VAL A 246 56.64 20.72 -11.59
C VAL A 246 55.33 20.50 -10.84
N ILE A 247 54.40 19.76 -11.45
CA ILE A 247 53.18 19.29 -10.80
C ILE A 247 53.37 17.82 -10.45
N THR A 248 53.32 17.48 -9.16
CA THR A 248 53.43 16.10 -8.68
C THR A 248 52.17 15.29 -9.04
N ILE A 249 52.32 13.97 -9.13
CA ILE A 249 51.18 13.06 -9.35
C ILE A 249 50.10 13.26 -8.28
N ALA A 250 50.52 13.48 -7.03
CA ALA A 250 49.60 13.70 -5.91
C ALA A 250 48.75 14.97 -6.08
N SER A 251 49.35 16.08 -6.51
CA SER A 251 48.61 17.31 -6.80
C SER A 251 47.65 17.14 -7.97
N PHE A 252 48.07 16.42 -9.02
CA PHE A 252 47.22 16.11 -10.17
C PHE A 252 45.99 15.28 -9.81
N LEU A 253 46.19 14.17 -9.09
CA LEU A 253 45.11 13.29 -8.69
C LEU A 253 44.18 13.96 -7.66
N SER A 254 44.74 14.75 -6.74
CA SER A 254 43.94 15.53 -5.80
C SER A 254 43.06 16.55 -6.52
N LEU A 255 43.63 17.33 -7.44
CA LEU A 255 42.88 18.29 -8.24
C LEU A 255 41.77 17.60 -9.04
N PHE A 256 42.10 16.50 -9.73
CA PHE A 256 41.15 15.77 -10.54
C PHE A 256 39.97 15.24 -9.71
N VAL A 257 40.24 14.57 -8.58
CA VAL A 257 39.19 14.05 -7.70
C VAL A 257 38.35 15.18 -7.08
N CYS A 258 38.95 16.33 -6.77
CA CYS A 258 38.23 17.51 -6.28
C CYS A 258 37.30 18.15 -7.33
N LEU A 259 37.61 18.01 -8.62
CA LEU A 259 36.79 18.58 -9.71
C LEU A 259 35.64 17.66 -10.11
N ILE A 260 35.85 16.35 -10.08
CA ILE A 260 34.82 15.36 -10.42
C ILE A 260 33.68 15.44 -9.40
N PRO A 261 32.41 15.31 -9.82
CA PRO A 261 31.24 15.36 -8.93
C PRO A 261 31.06 14.08 -8.09
N THR A 262 32.08 13.74 -7.30
CA THR A 262 32.17 12.52 -6.47
C THR A 262 31.06 12.44 -5.43
N THR A 263 30.65 13.57 -4.86
CA THR A 263 29.58 13.63 -3.85
C THR A 263 28.26 13.10 -4.40
N ILE A 264 27.87 13.54 -5.60
CA ILE A 264 26.62 13.11 -6.23
C ILE A 264 26.78 11.68 -6.76
N GLY A 265 27.92 11.37 -7.41
CA GLY A 265 28.19 10.05 -7.97
C GLY A 265 28.21 8.92 -6.93
N GLY A 266 28.68 9.18 -5.71
CA GLY A 266 28.71 8.22 -4.62
C GLY A 266 27.37 8.07 -3.88
N LEU A 267 26.53 9.10 -3.85
CA LEU A 267 25.29 9.10 -3.07
C LEU A 267 24.04 8.75 -3.87
N LEU A 268 24.10 8.79 -5.21
CA LEU A 268 22.95 8.57 -6.09
C LEU A 268 22.21 7.24 -5.81
N SER A 269 22.96 6.13 -5.70
CA SER A 269 22.41 4.81 -5.39
C SER A 269 21.67 4.80 -4.05
N ALA A 270 22.25 5.44 -3.03
CA ALA A 270 21.73 5.50 -1.67
C ALA A 270 20.44 6.33 -1.59
N ILE A 271 20.36 7.44 -2.33
CA ILE A 271 19.15 8.28 -2.40
C ILE A 271 17.97 7.47 -2.94
N GLY A 272 18.17 6.69 -4.01
CA GLY A 272 17.12 5.86 -4.59
C GLY A 272 16.60 4.78 -3.62
N ILE A 273 17.51 4.12 -2.89
CA ILE A 273 17.13 3.08 -1.90
C ILE A 273 16.37 3.71 -0.73
N ALA A 274 16.87 4.82 -0.18
CA ALA A 274 16.22 5.54 0.90
C ALA A 274 14.83 6.09 0.48
N GLY A 275 14.67 6.48 -0.78
CA GLY A 275 13.39 6.92 -1.35
C GLY A 275 12.34 5.81 -1.35
N MET A 276 12.71 4.61 -1.80
CA MET A 276 11.82 3.45 -1.80
C MET A 276 11.45 3.00 -0.37
N ASP A 277 12.42 2.97 0.53
CA ASP A 277 12.18 2.68 1.96
C ASP A 277 11.17 3.66 2.59
N ARG A 278 11.27 4.95 2.24
CA ARG A 278 10.31 5.95 2.71
C ARG A 278 8.90 5.74 2.14
N ALA A 279 8.77 5.31 0.88
CA ALA A 279 7.48 5.00 0.28
C ALA A 279 6.81 3.81 0.99
N LEU A 280 7.59 2.76 1.28
CA LEU A 280 7.11 1.59 2.03
C LEU A 280 6.65 1.98 3.44
N ARG A 281 7.39 2.85 4.15
CA ARG A 281 6.99 3.40 5.46
C ARG A 281 5.72 4.24 5.41
N ALA A 282 5.37 4.77 4.24
CA ALA A 282 4.10 5.44 4.00
C ALA A 282 2.99 4.46 3.56
N ASN A 283 3.20 3.15 3.72
CA ASN A 283 2.31 2.07 3.27
C ASN A 283 2.03 2.08 1.76
N VAL A 284 2.99 2.57 0.95
CA VAL A 284 2.92 2.53 -0.51
C VAL A 284 3.87 1.46 -1.03
N ILE A 285 3.30 0.40 -1.60
CA ILE A 285 4.06 -0.68 -2.22
C ILE A 285 4.39 -0.32 -3.66
N THR A 286 5.67 -0.18 -3.95
CA THR A 286 6.16 0.26 -5.27
C THR A 286 6.81 -0.90 -5.99
N LYS A 287 6.35 -1.24 -7.20
CA LYS A 287 6.91 -2.36 -7.98
C LYS A 287 8.36 -2.13 -8.43
N SER A 288 8.81 -0.88 -8.49
CA SER A 288 10.17 -0.51 -8.86
C SER A 288 10.47 0.93 -8.43
N GLY A 289 11.76 1.28 -8.33
CA GLY A 289 12.18 2.67 -8.13
C GLY A 289 11.73 3.59 -9.27
N LYS A 290 11.62 3.07 -10.50
CA LYS A 290 11.06 3.80 -11.66
C LYS A 290 9.64 4.27 -11.39
N ALA A 291 8.79 3.44 -10.78
CA ALA A 291 7.42 3.82 -10.44
C ALA A 291 7.38 4.99 -9.43
N VAL A 292 8.31 5.02 -8.47
CA VAL A 292 8.42 6.11 -7.48
C VAL A 292 8.83 7.42 -8.15
N GLU A 293 9.80 7.38 -9.05
CA GLU A 293 10.21 8.58 -9.79
C GLU A 293 9.12 9.08 -10.73
N THR A 294 8.52 8.17 -11.51
CA THR A 294 7.43 8.54 -12.42
C THR A 294 6.24 9.12 -11.66
N ALA A 295 5.96 8.66 -10.43
CA ALA A 295 4.92 9.24 -9.59
C ALA A 295 5.19 10.72 -9.22
N GLY A 296 6.46 11.14 -9.19
CA GLY A 296 6.84 12.54 -9.00
C GLY A 296 6.58 13.43 -10.22
N ASP A 297 6.53 12.84 -11.41
CA ASP A 297 6.32 13.52 -12.70
C ASP A 297 4.87 13.42 -13.21
N ILE A 298 3.91 13.05 -12.35
CA ILE A 298 2.50 12.94 -12.75
C ILE A 298 1.82 14.32 -12.76
N ASP A 299 1.31 14.71 -13.92
CA ASP A 299 0.52 15.94 -14.09
C ASP A 299 -0.98 15.76 -13.79
N THR A 300 -1.51 14.56 -14.01
CA THR A 300 -2.94 14.25 -13.87
C THR A 300 -3.16 12.92 -13.19
N LEU A 301 -3.88 12.96 -12.07
CA LEU A 301 -4.30 11.80 -11.30
C LEU A 301 -5.74 11.43 -11.68
N LEU A 302 -5.91 10.24 -12.26
CA LEU A 302 -7.21 9.62 -12.48
C LEU A 302 -7.55 8.78 -11.25
N LEU A 303 -8.70 9.05 -10.63
CA LEU A 303 -9.16 8.31 -9.46
C LEU A 303 -10.44 7.58 -9.81
N ASP A 304 -10.49 6.29 -9.53
CA ASP A 304 -11.77 5.60 -9.46
C ASP A 304 -12.60 6.18 -8.30
N LYS A 305 -13.92 6.21 -8.41
CA LYS A 305 -14.78 6.73 -7.34
C LYS A 305 -14.88 5.73 -6.19
N THR A 306 -15.34 4.52 -6.50
CA THR A 306 -15.75 3.53 -5.52
C THR A 306 -14.54 2.99 -4.78
N GLY A 307 -14.53 3.08 -3.45
CA GLY A 307 -13.44 2.56 -2.60
C GLY A 307 -12.16 3.40 -2.58
N THR A 308 -12.02 4.39 -3.47
CA THR A 308 -10.89 5.35 -3.47
C THR A 308 -11.32 6.70 -2.91
N ILE A 309 -12.30 7.37 -3.53
CA ILE A 309 -12.86 8.64 -3.06
C ILE A 309 -13.88 8.39 -1.96
N THR A 310 -14.70 7.36 -2.15
CA THR A 310 -15.72 6.94 -1.21
C THR A 310 -15.27 5.73 -0.42
N ILE A 311 -15.98 5.42 0.66
CA ILE A 311 -15.75 4.20 1.44
C ILE A 311 -16.01 2.95 0.58
N GLY A 312 -16.80 3.06 -0.50
CA GLY A 312 -17.07 2.00 -1.45
C GLY A 312 -18.26 1.12 -1.09
N ASN A 313 -18.84 1.29 0.10
CA ASN A 313 -20.11 0.70 0.48
C ASN A 313 -21.14 1.82 0.62
N ARG A 314 -22.32 1.66 0.01
CA ARG A 314 -23.43 2.60 0.18
C ARG A 314 -23.99 2.44 1.59
N LYS A 315 -24.02 3.52 2.36
CA LYS A 315 -24.59 3.54 3.71
C LYS A 315 -25.95 4.19 3.72
N ALA A 316 -26.86 3.69 4.56
CA ALA A 316 -28.09 4.38 4.88
C ALA A 316 -27.80 5.71 5.57
N THR A 317 -28.42 6.78 5.07
CA THR A 317 -28.25 8.15 5.60
C THR A 317 -29.56 8.69 6.15
N HIS A 318 -30.68 8.46 5.46
CA HIS A 318 -31.98 8.97 5.85
C HIS A 318 -33.12 7.97 5.65
N PHE A 319 -34.16 8.12 6.48
CA PHE A 319 -35.42 7.42 6.40
C PHE A 319 -36.54 8.39 6.03
N TYR A 320 -37.33 8.05 5.02
CA TYR A 320 -38.45 8.84 4.54
C TYR A 320 -39.74 8.03 4.63
N PRO A 321 -40.53 8.15 5.71
CA PRO A 321 -41.78 7.44 5.84
C PRO A 321 -42.85 7.95 4.87
N ALA A 322 -43.82 7.08 4.56
CA ALA A 322 -45.05 7.49 3.90
C ALA A 322 -45.90 8.41 4.80
N ASN A 323 -46.75 9.23 4.18
CA ASN A 323 -47.68 10.09 4.91
C ASN A 323 -48.54 9.31 5.91
N GLY A 324 -48.53 9.77 7.17
CA GLY A 324 -49.28 9.15 8.28
C GLY A 324 -48.49 8.13 9.11
N LEU A 325 -47.22 7.86 8.77
CA LEU A 325 -46.32 7.00 9.56
C LEU A 325 -45.25 7.85 10.27
N GLU A 326 -45.07 7.64 11.57
CA GLU A 326 -44.03 8.34 12.33
C GLU A 326 -42.62 7.85 11.97
N ASN A 327 -41.64 8.76 11.98
CA ASN A 327 -40.23 8.45 11.69
C ASN A 327 -39.68 7.31 12.57
N HIS A 328 -40.03 7.29 13.85
CA HIS A 328 -39.55 6.27 14.78
C HIS A 328 -40.11 4.88 14.44
N ALA A 329 -41.42 4.78 14.20
CA ALA A 329 -42.08 3.55 13.79
C ALA A 329 -41.53 3.05 12.43
N PHE A 330 -41.25 3.95 11.50
CA PHE A 330 -40.65 3.56 10.22
C PHE A 330 -39.21 3.05 10.36
N ALA A 331 -38.41 3.67 11.24
CA ALA A 331 -37.05 3.20 11.53
C ALA A 331 -37.06 1.78 12.15
N GLU A 332 -38.03 1.46 13.01
CA GLU A 332 -38.21 0.10 13.53
C GLU A 332 -38.52 -0.92 12.43
N ILE A 333 -39.43 -0.59 11.51
CA ILE A 333 -39.78 -1.42 10.35
C ILE A 333 -38.54 -1.63 9.46
N CYS A 334 -37.78 -0.57 9.17
CA CYS A 334 -36.56 -0.63 8.39
C CYS A 334 -35.51 -1.55 9.04
N MET A 335 -35.34 -1.40 10.36
CA MET A 335 -34.42 -2.21 11.16
C MET A 335 -34.82 -3.69 11.12
N MET A 336 -36.10 -4.01 11.39
CA MET A 336 -36.64 -5.37 11.35
C MET A 336 -36.45 -6.03 9.98
N SER A 337 -36.71 -5.30 8.89
CA SER A 337 -36.54 -5.79 7.52
C SER A 337 -35.09 -6.08 7.11
N SER A 338 -34.13 -5.53 7.87
CA SER A 338 -32.69 -5.62 7.58
C SER A 338 -31.92 -6.52 8.56
N LEU A 339 -32.58 -7.13 9.56
CA LEU A 339 -31.92 -7.98 10.58
C LEU A 339 -31.19 -9.19 9.99
N SER A 340 -31.76 -9.79 8.95
CA SER A 340 -31.19 -10.93 8.22
C SER A 340 -30.53 -10.54 6.89
N ASP A 341 -30.38 -9.25 6.64
CA ASP A 341 -29.69 -8.73 5.46
C ASP A 341 -28.21 -8.51 5.80
N GLU A 342 -27.39 -9.50 5.44
CA GLU A 342 -25.96 -9.54 5.77
C GLU A 342 -25.10 -8.62 4.89
N THR A 343 -25.72 -8.00 3.87
CA THR A 343 -25.08 -7.04 2.96
C THR A 343 -24.62 -5.77 3.71
N PRO A 344 -23.60 -5.04 3.19
CA PRO A 344 -23.20 -3.76 3.74
C PRO A 344 -24.37 -2.77 3.86
N GLU A 345 -25.27 -2.76 2.89
CA GLU A 345 -26.47 -1.93 2.85
C GLU A 345 -27.43 -2.31 3.99
N GLY A 346 -27.72 -3.60 4.17
CA GLY A 346 -28.54 -4.10 5.27
C GLY A 346 -27.98 -3.72 6.65
N LYS A 347 -26.69 -3.95 6.85
CA LYS A 347 -25.98 -3.59 8.09
C LYS A 347 -26.02 -2.08 8.35
N SER A 348 -25.85 -1.25 7.32
CA SER A 348 -25.89 0.21 7.46
C SER A 348 -27.26 0.75 7.90
N ILE A 349 -28.35 0.08 7.49
CA ILE A 349 -29.71 0.44 7.92
C ILE A 349 -29.92 0.14 9.40
N VAL A 350 -29.41 -1.01 9.86
CA VAL A 350 -29.45 -1.37 11.28
C VAL A 350 -28.58 -0.40 12.11
N GLU A 351 -27.44 0.04 11.58
CA GLU A 351 -26.58 1.06 12.20
C GLU A 351 -27.29 2.41 12.34
N LEU A 352 -27.88 2.93 11.25
CA LEU A 352 -28.62 4.20 11.26
C LEU A 352 -29.83 4.17 12.22
N ALA A 353 -30.56 3.05 12.27
CA ALA A 353 -31.66 2.87 13.22
C ALA A 353 -31.16 2.90 14.67
N ARG A 354 -29.99 2.32 14.97
CA ARG A 354 -29.39 2.36 16.31
C ARG A 354 -28.94 3.76 16.73
N GLU A 355 -28.38 4.54 15.81
CA GLU A 355 -28.04 5.95 16.07
C GLU A 355 -29.27 6.79 16.41
N SER A 356 -30.43 6.41 15.87
CA SER A 356 -31.73 7.02 16.18
C SER A 356 -32.33 6.55 17.53
N GLY A 357 -31.57 5.80 18.34
CA GLY A 357 -31.95 5.35 19.68
C GLY A 357 -32.62 3.97 19.75
N LEU A 358 -32.81 3.27 18.62
CA LEU A 358 -33.43 1.95 18.59
C LEU A 358 -32.46 0.83 18.95
N ARG A 359 -32.91 -0.17 19.70
CA ARG A 359 -32.11 -1.37 20.02
C ARG A 359 -32.81 -2.62 19.53
N VAL A 360 -32.04 -3.55 18.97
CA VAL A 360 -32.54 -4.83 18.43
C VAL A 360 -33.35 -5.59 19.50
N HIS A 361 -32.92 -5.52 20.77
CA HIS A 361 -33.56 -6.21 21.88
C HIS A 361 -34.97 -5.70 22.21
N ASN A 362 -35.31 -4.47 21.78
CA ASN A 362 -36.64 -3.89 22.00
C ASN A 362 -37.64 -4.33 20.90
N LEU A 363 -37.18 -4.99 19.84
CA LEU A 363 -38.01 -5.45 18.74
C LEU A 363 -38.60 -6.82 19.05
N ASN A 364 -39.92 -6.94 19.02
CA ASN A 364 -40.62 -8.21 19.22
C ASN A 364 -40.48 -9.11 17.98
N THR A 365 -39.35 -9.81 17.88
CA THR A 365 -39.03 -10.72 16.76
C THR A 365 -39.20 -12.20 17.12
N THR A 366 -39.68 -12.49 18.34
CA THR A 366 -39.94 -13.84 18.83
C THR A 366 -40.96 -14.57 17.94
N GLY A 367 -40.54 -15.68 17.33
CA GLY A 367 -41.38 -16.46 16.42
C GLY A 367 -41.47 -15.93 14.98
N SER A 368 -40.71 -14.89 14.64
CA SER A 368 -40.66 -14.35 13.27
C SER A 368 -39.83 -15.23 12.32
N LYS A 369 -40.23 -15.26 11.05
CA LYS A 369 -39.48 -15.89 9.95
C LYS A 369 -38.67 -14.82 9.22
N LEU A 370 -37.37 -14.83 9.42
CA LEU A 370 -36.44 -13.91 8.77
C LEU A 370 -36.21 -14.31 7.31
N ILE A 371 -36.20 -13.33 6.41
CA ILE A 371 -35.98 -13.53 4.98
C ILE A 371 -34.65 -12.87 4.62
N LYS A 372 -33.68 -13.71 4.28
CA LYS A 372 -32.37 -13.26 3.81
C LYS A 372 -32.49 -12.54 2.47
N PHE A 373 -31.57 -11.61 2.24
CA PHE A 373 -31.45 -10.98 0.93
C PHE A 373 -31.13 -12.03 -0.15
N SER A 374 -31.78 -11.93 -1.31
CA SER A 374 -31.44 -12.70 -2.51
C SER A 374 -31.30 -11.77 -3.71
N ALA A 375 -30.24 -11.97 -4.49
CA ALA A 375 -29.97 -11.17 -5.70
C ALA A 375 -31.05 -11.35 -6.78
N GLU A 376 -31.72 -12.52 -6.83
CA GLU A 376 -32.81 -12.80 -7.78
C GLU A 376 -34.05 -11.96 -7.47
N THR A 377 -34.41 -11.90 -6.18
CA THR A 377 -35.59 -11.16 -5.71
C THR A 377 -35.29 -9.68 -5.46
N LYS A 378 -34.01 -9.32 -5.30
CA LYS A 378 -33.51 -7.99 -4.94
C LYS A 378 -34.19 -7.41 -3.70
N CYS A 379 -34.60 -8.27 -2.78
CA CYS A 379 -35.27 -7.90 -1.54
C CYS A 379 -34.86 -8.78 -0.36
N SER A 380 -35.04 -8.26 0.84
CA SER A 380 -34.95 -8.93 2.14
C SER A 380 -36.20 -8.60 2.95
N GLY A 381 -36.37 -9.23 4.12
CA GLY A 381 -37.47 -8.86 4.99
C GLY A 381 -37.69 -9.78 6.18
N VAL A 382 -38.88 -9.69 6.76
CA VAL A 382 -39.30 -10.50 7.89
C VAL A 382 -40.80 -10.75 7.81
N ASP A 383 -41.22 -11.96 8.21
CA ASP A 383 -42.61 -12.28 8.51
C ASP A 383 -42.75 -12.39 10.02
N LEU A 384 -43.52 -11.49 10.63
CA LEU A 384 -43.76 -11.44 12.07
C LEU A 384 -44.81 -12.46 12.49
N ALA A 385 -44.80 -12.84 13.78
CA ALA A 385 -45.71 -13.86 14.33
C ALA A 385 -47.18 -13.42 14.35
N ASP A 386 -47.45 -12.12 14.30
CA ASP A 386 -48.79 -11.52 14.16
C ASP A 386 -49.34 -11.59 12.72
N GLY A 387 -48.56 -12.13 11.78
CA GLY A 387 -48.90 -12.23 10.36
C GLY A 387 -48.43 -11.04 9.51
N THR A 388 -47.81 -10.02 10.12
CA THR A 388 -47.31 -8.84 9.41
C THR A 388 -46.10 -9.21 8.55
N ARG A 389 -46.14 -8.90 7.25
CA ARG A 389 -45.05 -9.15 6.30
C ARG A 389 -44.34 -7.87 5.93
N ILE A 390 -43.07 -7.75 6.28
CA ILE A 390 -42.25 -6.59 5.96
C ILE A 390 -41.25 -6.98 4.88
N ARG A 391 -41.13 -6.17 3.82
CA ARG A 391 -40.14 -6.34 2.75
C ARG A 391 -39.40 -5.03 2.50
N LYS A 392 -38.11 -5.14 2.20
CA LYS A 392 -37.25 -4.05 1.81
C LYS A 392 -36.50 -4.47 0.55
N GLY A 393 -36.41 -3.60 -0.44
CA GLY A 393 -35.65 -3.93 -1.65
C GLY A 393 -35.52 -2.76 -2.60
N ALA A 394 -34.99 -3.04 -3.79
CA ALA A 394 -34.92 -2.07 -4.87
C ALA A 394 -36.33 -1.56 -5.22
N ALA A 395 -36.45 -0.28 -5.59
CA ALA A 395 -37.73 0.37 -5.86
C ALA A 395 -38.61 -0.43 -6.86
N GLU A 396 -38.00 -0.96 -7.92
CA GLU A 396 -38.72 -1.73 -8.94
C GLU A 396 -39.18 -3.11 -8.46
N ALA A 397 -38.42 -3.75 -7.56
CA ALA A 397 -38.80 -5.05 -7.00
C ALA A 397 -40.01 -4.90 -6.07
N ILE A 398 -39.98 -3.89 -5.18
CA ILE A 398 -41.09 -3.60 -4.28
C ILE A 398 -42.31 -3.09 -5.05
N ARG A 399 -42.12 -2.33 -6.14
CA ARG A 399 -43.20 -1.92 -7.03
C ARG A 399 -43.97 -3.11 -7.60
N LYS A 400 -43.26 -4.14 -8.09
CA LYS A 400 -43.88 -5.38 -8.59
C LYS A 400 -44.65 -6.12 -7.50
N ILE A 401 -44.08 -6.20 -6.29
CA ILE A 401 -44.76 -6.83 -5.14
C ILE A 401 -46.05 -6.09 -4.78
N ALA A 402 -45.99 -4.76 -4.71
CA ALA A 402 -47.15 -3.93 -4.41
C ALA A 402 -48.25 -4.07 -5.49
N GLN A 403 -47.88 -3.97 -6.76
CA GLN A 403 -48.82 -4.07 -7.88
C GLN A 403 -49.53 -5.43 -7.94
N ASN A 404 -48.81 -6.52 -7.71
CA ASN A 404 -49.39 -7.86 -7.68
C ASN A 404 -50.41 -8.04 -6.54
N ALA A 405 -50.30 -7.25 -5.48
CA ALA A 405 -51.23 -7.23 -4.35
C ALA A 405 -52.32 -6.15 -4.49
N GLY A 406 -52.36 -5.41 -5.61
CA GLY A 406 -53.35 -4.35 -5.87
C GLY A 406 -53.01 -3.00 -5.23
N TYR A 407 -51.76 -2.77 -4.81
CA TYR A 407 -51.28 -1.50 -4.26
C TYR A 407 -50.41 -0.75 -5.27
N GLU A 408 -50.49 0.58 -5.25
CA GLU A 408 -49.59 1.47 -5.99
C GLU A 408 -48.66 2.22 -5.04
N ILE A 409 -47.51 2.65 -5.55
CA ILE A 409 -46.60 3.53 -4.80
C ILE A 409 -47.21 4.94 -4.79
N PRO A 410 -47.48 5.52 -3.61
CA PRO A 410 -47.95 6.89 -3.49
C PRO A 410 -47.03 7.92 -4.20
N GLN A 411 -47.62 8.95 -4.80
CA GLN A 411 -46.90 9.95 -5.62
C GLN A 411 -45.84 10.73 -4.83
N ASP A 412 -46.05 10.96 -3.53
CA ASP A 412 -45.08 11.56 -2.61
C ASP A 412 -43.83 10.69 -2.46
N LEU A 413 -43.98 9.38 -2.28
CA LEU A 413 -42.84 8.46 -2.24
C LEU A 413 -42.15 8.35 -3.60
N GLU A 414 -42.92 8.36 -4.68
CA GLU A 414 -42.37 8.33 -6.05
C GLU A 414 -41.52 9.57 -6.35
N ASN A 415 -41.96 10.74 -5.88
CA ASN A 415 -41.18 11.98 -5.93
C ASN A 415 -39.88 11.84 -5.10
N ARG A 416 -39.94 11.23 -3.91
CA ARG A 416 -38.76 11.00 -3.07
C ARG A 416 -37.76 10.03 -3.69
N ILE A 417 -38.23 8.94 -4.29
CA ILE A 417 -37.39 8.00 -5.05
C ILE A 417 -36.64 8.74 -6.17
N THR A 418 -37.36 9.63 -6.88
CA THR A 418 -36.79 10.43 -7.96
C THR A 418 -35.77 11.44 -7.44
N GLU A 419 -36.06 12.12 -6.32
CA GLU A 419 -35.18 13.08 -5.67
C GLU A 419 -33.87 12.44 -5.19
N ILE A 420 -33.96 11.31 -4.48
CA ILE A 420 -32.79 10.54 -4.01
C ILE A 420 -31.93 10.12 -5.20
N SER A 421 -32.55 9.61 -6.26
CA SER A 421 -31.84 9.19 -7.47
C SER A 421 -31.14 10.36 -8.17
N LYS A 422 -31.75 11.56 -8.17
CA LYS A 422 -31.14 12.79 -8.72
C LYS A 422 -29.96 13.28 -7.89
N ASN A 423 -30.01 13.12 -6.57
CA ASN A 423 -28.93 13.46 -5.66
C ASN A 423 -27.83 12.38 -5.61
N GLY A 424 -27.93 11.36 -6.46
CA GLY A 424 -26.95 10.28 -6.56
C GLY A 424 -27.03 9.22 -5.49
N GLY A 425 -28.05 9.26 -4.63
CA GLY A 425 -28.38 8.20 -3.72
C GLY A 425 -29.08 7.02 -4.42
N THR A 426 -29.07 5.86 -3.77
CA THR A 426 -29.84 4.69 -4.17
C THR A 426 -31.06 4.55 -3.26
N PRO A 427 -32.29 4.72 -3.77
CA PRO A 427 -33.50 4.55 -2.97
C PRO A 427 -33.84 3.07 -2.80
N LEU A 428 -34.01 2.62 -1.57
CA LEU A 428 -34.63 1.34 -1.24
C LEU A 428 -36.03 1.59 -0.72
N VAL A 429 -37.01 0.83 -1.20
CA VAL A 429 -38.39 0.96 -0.76
C VAL A 429 -38.66 -0.11 0.28
N VAL A 430 -39.45 0.24 1.29
CA VAL A 430 -39.93 -0.68 2.32
C VAL A 430 -41.44 -0.79 2.22
N SER A 431 -41.97 -2.01 2.27
CA SER A 431 -43.40 -2.29 2.30
C SER A 431 -43.79 -3.12 3.51
N VAL A 432 -45.02 -2.90 3.99
CA VAL A 432 -45.66 -3.64 5.08
C VAL A 432 -46.98 -4.19 4.55
N ASN A 433 -47.17 -5.50 4.62
CA ASN A 433 -48.30 -6.21 4.02
C ASN A 433 -48.49 -5.81 2.55
N GLU A 434 -47.38 -5.83 1.79
CA GLU A 434 -47.29 -5.46 0.39
C GLU A 434 -47.59 -3.98 0.06
N LYS A 435 -48.05 -3.19 1.04
CA LYS A 435 -48.28 -1.75 0.89
C LYS A 435 -46.98 -0.96 1.12
N PRO A 436 -46.56 -0.07 0.19
CA PRO A 436 -45.39 0.78 0.39
C PRO A 436 -45.52 1.66 1.64
N ALA A 437 -44.52 1.59 2.52
CA ALA A 437 -44.49 2.25 3.83
C ALA A 437 -43.45 3.39 3.91
N GLY A 438 -42.46 3.41 3.03
CA GLY A 438 -41.49 4.50 2.93
C GLY A 438 -40.26 4.14 2.10
N VAL A 439 -39.28 5.06 2.08
CA VAL A 439 -38.03 4.96 1.32
C VAL A 439 -36.84 5.17 2.24
N ILE A 440 -35.81 4.36 2.04
CA ILE A 440 -34.49 4.48 2.68
C ILE A 440 -33.53 5.05 1.64
N GLU A 441 -32.80 6.09 2.01
CA GLU A 441 -31.74 6.64 1.18
C GLU A 441 -30.40 6.03 1.52
N LEU A 442 -29.80 5.35 0.53
CA LEU A 442 -28.41 4.92 0.60
C LEU A 442 -27.52 5.90 -0.17
N GLN A 443 -26.42 6.35 0.43
CA GLN A 443 -25.42 7.18 -0.24
C GLN A 443 -24.04 6.54 -0.17
N ASP A 444 -23.24 6.78 -1.21
CA ASP A 444 -21.83 6.41 -1.23
C ASP A 444 -21.02 7.49 -0.51
N VAL A 445 -20.66 7.22 0.75
CA VAL A 445 -20.09 8.23 1.63
C VAL A 445 -18.64 8.54 1.26
N ILE A 446 -18.34 9.82 1.08
CA ILE A 446 -17.00 10.33 0.77
C ILE A 446 -16.07 10.09 1.97
N LYS A 447 -14.83 9.62 1.71
CA LYS A 447 -13.85 9.40 2.78
C LYS A 447 -13.49 10.72 3.49
N PRO A 448 -13.38 10.73 4.83
CA PRO A 448 -13.00 11.92 5.56
C PRO A 448 -11.62 12.42 5.14
N GLY A 449 -11.47 13.74 5.01
CA GLY A 449 -10.21 14.41 4.65
C GLY A 449 -9.80 14.29 3.17
N ILE A 450 -10.61 13.68 2.30
CA ILE A 450 -10.27 13.57 0.87
C ILE A 450 -10.21 14.94 0.18
N GLN A 451 -11.09 15.87 0.59
CA GLN A 451 -11.14 17.23 0.04
C GLN A 451 -9.82 17.97 0.28
N GLU A 452 -9.29 17.92 1.51
CA GLU A 452 -8.00 18.51 1.86
C GLU A 452 -6.84 17.87 1.07
N ARG A 453 -6.89 16.55 0.86
CA ARG A 453 -5.89 15.83 0.04
C ARG A 453 -5.93 16.31 -1.42
N PHE A 454 -7.11 16.52 -1.99
CA PHE A 454 -7.26 17.05 -3.34
C PHE A 454 -6.84 18.52 -3.45
N GLU A 455 -7.12 19.35 -2.45
CA GLU A 455 -6.60 20.71 -2.40
C GLU A 455 -5.08 20.75 -2.38
N ARG A 456 -4.45 19.86 -1.60
CA ARG A 456 -3.00 19.74 -1.57
C ARG A 456 -2.44 19.31 -2.92
N LEU A 457 -3.05 18.34 -3.59
CA LEU A 457 -2.65 17.92 -4.94
C LEU A 457 -2.79 19.06 -5.96
N ARG A 458 -3.89 19.82 -5.91
CA ARG A 458 -4.10 21.00 -6.76
C ARG A 458 -3.06 22.09 -6.50
N LYS A 459 -2.69 22.34 -5.24
CA LYS A 459 -1.60 23.26 -4.87
C LYS A 459 -0.23 22.81 -5.40
N MET A 460 -0.03 21.50 -5.59
CA MET A 460 1.15 20.93 -6.23
C MET A 460 1.11 20.98 -7.77
N GLY A 461 0.01 21.47 -8.36
CA GLY A 461 -0.18 21.53 -9.81
C GLY A 461 -0.75 20.26 -10.44
N VAL A 462 -1.08 19.23 -9.64
CA VAL A 462 -1.62 17.96 -10.13
C VAL A 462 -3.12 18.10 -10.36
N LYS A 463 -3.58 17.83 -11.59
CA LYS A 463 -5.00 17.78 -11.94
C LYS A 463 -5.62 16.49 -11.42
N THR A 464 -6.84 16.54 -10.91
CA THR A 464 -7.55 15.37 -10.37
C THR A 464 -8.81 15.14 -11.18
N VAL A 465 -8.98 13.94 -11.74
CA VAL A 465 -10.16 13.55 -12.51
C VAL A 465 -10.77 12.30 -11.90
N MET A 466 -12.05 12.38 -11.53
CA MET A 466 -12.81 11.21 -11.09
C MET A 466 -13.31 10.43 -12.32
N VAL A 467 -13.08 9.12 -12.32
CA VAL A 467 -13.59 8.18 -13.31
C VAL A 467 -14.62 7.29 -12.61
N THR A 468 -15.83 7.22 -13.15
CA THR A 468 -16.91 6.41 -12.56
C THR A 468 -17.89 5.92 -13.63
N GLY A 469 -18.50 4.77 -13.38
CA GLY A 469 -19.62 4.24 -14.17
C GLY A 469 -20.99 4.71 -13.69
N ASP A 470 -21.04 5.54 -12.64
CA ASP A 470 -22.29 6.10 -12.12
C ASP A 470 -22.93 7.09 -13.09
N ASN A 471 -24.23 7.38 -12.88
CA ASN A 471 -24.95 8.40 -13.63
C ASN A 471 -24.25 9.77 -13.50
N PRO A 472 -24.18 10.59 -14.58
CA PRO A 472 -23.61 11.93 -14.56
C PRO A 472 -24.08 12.83 -13.39
N LEU A 473 -25.33 12.71 -12.95
CA LEU A 473 -25.85 13.49 -11.82
C LEU A 473 -25.16 13.10 -10.50
N THR A 474 -25.05 11.80 -10.22
CA THR A 474 -24.31 11.26 -9.06
C THR A 474 -22.84 11.67 -9.11
N ALA A 475 -22.21 11.54 -10.28
CA ALA A 475 -20.81 11.89 -10.46
C ALA A 475 -20.57 13.39 -10.21
N LYS A 476 -21.47 14.25 -10.69
CA LYS A 476 -21.38 15.69 -10.47
C LYS A 476 -21.50 16.04 -8.98
N TYR A 477 -22.46 15.45 -8.28
CA TYR A 477 -22.65 15.69 -6.84
C TYR A 477 -21.43 15.28 -5.99
N ILE A 478 -20.75 14.19 -6.33
CA ILE A 478 -19.54 13.75 -5.62
C ILE A 478 -18.30 14.61 -5.96
N ALA A 479 -18.28 15.21 -7.15
CA ALA A 479 -17.16 16.02 -7.63
C ALA A 479 -17.18 17.46 -7.11
N GLU A 480 -18.38 18.02 -6.89
CA GLU A 480 -18.62 19.33 -6.25
C GLU A 480 -18.40 19.26 -4.74
#